data_AF-A0A6L5FV10-F1
#
_entry.id   AF-A0A6L5FV10-F1
#
_cell.length_a   1.000
_cell.length_b   1.000
_cell.length_c   1.000
_cell.angle_alpha   90.00
_cell.angle_beta   90.00
_cell.angle_gamma   90.00
#
_symmetry.space_group_name_H-M   'P 1'
#
loop_
_entity.id
_entity.type
_entity.pdbx_description
1 polymer ?
#
loop_
_entity_poly.entity_id
_entity_poly.type
_entity_poly.pdbx_seq_one_letter_code
_entity_poly.pdbx_strand_id
1 'polypeptide(L)'
;MTRAWPFEKTPEAGKLPGRFKSPQDFVAANREGTDAVVVRIGANDTMVVLVDSEGAWDHWVFHSKDEALAVANSLGVEVHEDEYPEALRVRMNARQRPASEFERGAYPEQGAVGPVIPYPENRPRSDEVPTAAEASPEEPPEAQ
;
A
#
# COMPACT_ATOMS: atom_id res chain seq x y z
N MET A 1 7.17 37.48 9.20
CA MET A 1 6.00 36.71 9.68
C MET A 1 6.18 35.27 9.24
N THR A 2 6.60 34.41 10.16
CA THR A 2 6.88 32.99 9.90
C THR A 2 5.55 32.26 9.72
N ARG A 3 5.23 31.82 8.50
CA ARG A 3 4.09 30.94 8.25
C ARG A 3 4.42 29.56 8.81
N ALA A 4 4.05 29.32 10.06
CA ALA A 4 4.00 27.98 10.62
C ALA A 4 2.89 27.21 9.88
N TRP A 5 3.25 26.08 9.29
CA TRP A 5 2.29 25.26 8.55
C TRP A 5 1.35 24.55 9.53
N PRO A 6 0.05 24.40 9.20
CA PRO A 6 -0.97 23.93 10.16
C PRO A 6 -0.80 22.46 10.59
N PHE A 7 0.10 21.69 9.98
CA PHE A 7 0.41 20.31 10.37
C PHE A 7 1.56 20.20 11.39
N GLU A 8 2.33 21.28 11.65
CA GLU A 8 3.42 21.27 12.64
C GLU A 8 2.90 21.15 14.09
N LYS A 9 1.59 21.33 14.30
CA LYS A 9 0.93 21.24 15.62
C LYS A 9 0.06 20.00 15.80
N THR A 10 0.15 19.02 14.90
CA THR A 10 -0.50 17.73 15.14
C THR A 10 0.42 16.90 16.04
N PRO A 11 0.03 16.57 17.29
CA PRO A 11 0.83 15.65 18.09
C PRO A 11 0.82 14.29 17.41
N GLU A 12 1.91 13.92 16.73
CA GLU A 12 2.27 12.58 16.22
C GLU A 12 1.06 11.64 15.97
N ALA A 13 0.06 12.10 15.22
CA ALA A 13 -1.14 11.31 14.92
C ALA A 13 -0.79 10.36 13.78
N GLY A 14 -0.04 9.31 14.09
CA GLY A 14 0.47 8.40 13.06
C GLY A 14 1.11 7.11 13.55
N LYS A 15 1.09 6.78 14.85
CA LYS A 15 1.37 5.41 15.27
C LYS A 15 0.14 4.56 15.01
N LEU A 16 0.09 3.97 13.81
CA LEU A 16 -0.81 2.86 13.50
C LEU A 16 -0.71 1.83 14.64
N PRO A 17 -1.82 1.52 15.35
CA PRO A 17 -1.78 0.38 16.25
C PRO A 17 -1.64 -0.87 15.40
N GLY A 18 -0.56 -1.63 15.60
CA GLY A 18 -0.41 -2.97 15.02
C GLY A 18 0.83 -3.23 14.17
N ARG A 19 1.77 -2.29 14.05
CA ARG A 19 3.08 -2.59 13.42
C ARG A 19 4.17 -2.65 14.47
N PHE A 20 4.88 -3.77 14.53
CA PHE A 20 5.97 -3.98 15.48
C PHE A 20 7.15 -3.08 15.08
N LYS A 21 7.80 -2.46 16.07
CA LYS A 21 8.91 -1.53 15.76
C LYS A 21 10.18 -2.27 15.38
N SER A 22 10.33 -3.48 15.90
CA SER A 22 11.49 -4.33 15.68
C SER A 22 11.07 -5.80 15.56
N PRO A 23 11.91 -6.65 14.94
CA PRO A 23 11.70 -8.10 14.93
C PRO A 23 11.57 -8.69 16.35
N GLN A 24 12.31 -8.14 17.31
CA GLN A 24 12.27 -8.57 18.71
C GLN A 24 10.90 -8.31 19.35
N ASP A 25 10.25 -7.19 19.02
CA ASP A 25 8.92 -6.87 19.54
C ASP A 25 7.86 -7.86 19.03
N PHE A 26 7.98 -8.29 17.76
CA PHE A 26 7.10 -9.31 17.18
C PHE A 26 7.24 -10.65 17.90
N VAL A 27 8.48 -11.12 18.08
CA VAL A 27 8.75 -12.38 18.78
C VAL A 27 8.33 -12.30 20.25
N ALA A 28 8.51 -11.14 20.90
CA ALA A 28 8.06 -10.96 22.28
C ALA A 28 6.54 -11.06 22.43
N ALA A 29 5.77 -10.62 21.43
CA ALA A 29 4.31 -10.69 21.44
C ALA A 29 3.76 -12.06 21.02
N ASN A 30 4.43 -12.78 20.10
CA ASN A 30 3.90 -13.98 19.43
C ASN A 30 4.77 -15.24 19.65
N ARG A 31 5.54 -15.27 20.74
CA ARG A 31 6.71 -16.13 20.97
C ARG A 31 6.57 -17.61 20.59
N GLU A 32 5.40 -18.22 20.78
CA GLU A 32 5.21 -19.64 20.48
C GLU A 32 4.92 -19.88 18.99
N GLY A 33 5.68 -20.78 18.37
CA GLY A 33 5.48 -21.15 16.97
C GLY A 33 5.75 -20.03 15.96
N THR A 34 6.60 -19.06 16.31
CA THR A 34 7.11 -18.08 15.36
C THR A 34 8.25 -18.68 14.54
N ASP A 35 8.17 -18.53 13.22
CA ASP A 35 9.21 -18.88 12.27
C ASP A 35 9.71 -17.61 11.56
N ALA A 36 10.97 -17.60 11.15
CA ALA A 36 11.58 -16.56 10.34
C ALA A 36 11.90 -17.08 8.93
N VAL A 37 11.62 -16.28 7.91
CA VAL A 37 11.99 -16.57 6.52
C VAL A 37 12.86 -15.43 6.00
N VAL A 38 14.06 -15.75 5.53
CA VAL A 38 15.03 -14.79 4.99
C VAL A 38 15.08 -14.93 3.48
N VAL A 39 14.62 -13.91 2.75
CA VAL A 39 14.47 -13.95 1.30
C VAL A 39 15.14 -12.74 0.65
N ARG A 40 15.93 -12.95 -0.39
CA ARG A 40 16.44 -11.84 -1.20
C ARG A 40 15.31 -11.19 -2.00
N ILE A 41 15.22 -9.87 -1.94
CA ILE A 41 14.23 -9.09 -2.69
C ILE A 41 14.88 -8.20 -3.75
N GLY A 42 16.20 -8.02 -3.69
CA GLY A 42 16.97 -7.25 -4.63
C GLY A 42 18.45 -7.64 -4.62
N ALA A 43 19.26 -6.94 -5.42
CA ALA A 43 20.70 -7.19 -5.50
C ALA A 43 21.42 -6.95 -4.16
N ASN A 44 20.97 -5.94 -3.41
CA ASN A 44 21.57 -5.52 -2.14
C ASN A 44 20.54 -5.50 -1.00
N ASP A 45 19.36 -6.11 -1.18
CA ASP A 45 18.28 -6.04 -0.20
C ASP A 45 17.79 -7.45 0.11
N THR A 46 17.72 -7.74 1.41
CA THR A 46 17.21 -9.01 1.93
C THR A 46 16.13 -8.72 2.96
N MET A 47 15.03 -9.44 2.86
CA MET A 47 13.88 -9.30 3.75
C MET A 47 13.87 -10.44 4.76
N VAL A 48 13.62 -10.12 6.02
CA VAL A 48 13.23 -11.07 7.05
C VAL A 48 11.73 -10.94 7.24
N VAL A 49 11.02 -12.05 7.09
CA VAL A 49 9.59 -12.15 7.39
C VAL A 49 9.42 -13.04 8.61
N LEU A 50 8.74 -12.54 9.63
CA LEU A 50 8.37 -13.33 10.79
C LEU A 50 6.91 -13.73 10.67
N VAL A 51 6.61 -14.98 10.97
CA VAL A 51 5.27 -15.55 10.88
C VAL A 51 4.97 -16.29 12.17
N ASP A 52 3.88 -15.93 12.85
CA ASP A 52 3.46 -16.61 14.08
C ASP A 52 2.70 -17.93 13.82
N SER A 53 2.28 -18.58 14.90
CA SER A 53 1.49 -19.82 14.87
C SER A 53 0.08 -19.66 14.30
N GLU A 54 -0.47 -18.44 14.29
CA GLU A 54 -1.78 -18.15 13.74
C GLU A 54 -1.74 -17.69 12.27
N GLY A 55 -0.54 -17.47 11.72
CA GLY A 55 -0.32 -16.96 10.38
C GLY A 55 -0.29 -15.43 10.28
N ALA A 56 -0.26 -14.70 11.40
CA ALA A 56 0.05 -13.28 11.38
C ALA A 56 1.53 -13.08 11.05
N TRP A 57 1.86 -12.04 10.29
CA TRP A 57 3.22 -11.81 9.82
C TRP A 57 3.54 -10.33 9.69
N ASP A 58 4.81 -10.01 9.87
CA ASP A 58 5.39 -8.69 9.59
C ASP A 58 6.79 -8.88 8.97
N HIS A 59 7.34 -7.82 8.39
CA HIS A 59 8.60 -7.91 7.66
C HIS A 59 9.51 -6.70 7.88
N TRP A 60 10.82 -6.96 7.77
CA TRP A 60 11.88 -5.96 7.83
C TRP A 60 12.87 -6.20 6.69
N VAL A 61 13.42 -5.12 6.15
CA VAL A 61 14.40 -5.16 5.05
C VAL A 61 15.75 -4.72 5.58
N PHE A 62 16.79 -5.48 5.20
CA PHE A 62 18.18 -5.29 5.55
C PHE A 62 19.03 -5.16 4.28
N HIS A 63 20.22 -4.57 4.41
CA HIS A 63 21.09 -4.25 3.26
C HIS A 63 22.00 -5.41 2.84
N SER A 64 21.88 -6.56 3.49
CA SER A 64 22.60 -7.76 3.10
C SER A 64 21.92 -9.02 3.63
N LYS A 65 22.21 -10.17 2.99
CA LYS A 65 21.77 -11.47 3.48
C LYS A 65 22.39 -11.80 4.84
N ASP A 66 23.66 -11.45 5.03
CA ASP A 66 24.39 -11.73 6.26
C ASP A 66 23.79 -10.96 7.45
N GLU A 67 23.44 -9.68 7.25
CA GLU A 67 22.75 -8.88 8.27
C GLU A 67 21.37 -9.46 8.60
N ALA A 68 20.59 -9.81 7.58
CA ALA A 68 19.27 -10.41 7.76
C ALA A 68 19.34 -11.75 8.53
N LEU A 69 20.30 -12.61 8.17
CA LEU A 69 20.55 -13.88 8.86
C LEU A 69 21.02 -13.67 10.29
N ALA A 70 21.93 -12.72 10.54
CA ALA A 70 22.40 -12.42 11.88
C ALA A 70 21.24 -11.99 12.79
N VAL A 71 20.35 -11.14 12.27
CA VAL A 71 19.15 -10.73 12.99
C VAL A 71 18.20 -11.90 13.21
N ALA A 72 17.84 -12.67 12.18
CA ALA A 72 16.92 -13.81 12.30
C ALA A 72 17.42 -14.86 13.31
N ASN A 73 18.71 -15.22 13.24
CA ASN A 73 19.33 -16.17 14.17
C ASN A 73 19.37 -15.63 15.62
N SER A 74 19.51 -14.32 15.81
CA SER A 74 19.53 -13.72 17.15
C SER A 74 18.19 -13.80 17.89
N LEU A 75 17.09 -14.03 17.16
CA LEU A 75 15.74 -14.11 17.73
C LEU A 75 15.46 -15.46 18.42
N GLY A 76 16.27 -16.49 18.15
CA GLY A 76 16.08 -17.82 18.73
C GLY A 76 14.83 -18.55 18.22
N VAL A 77 14.38 -18.23 17.00
CA VAL A 77 13.28 -18.89 16.29
C VAL A 77 13.81 -19.80 15.19
N GLU A 78 12.96 -20.65 14.61
CA GLU A 78 13.34 -21.43 13.43
C GLU A 78 13.54 -20.49 12.23
N VAL A 79 14.61 -20.69 11.46
CA VAL A 79 14.99 -19.81 10.34
C VAL A 79 15.02 -20.62 9.05
N HIS A 80 14.27 -20.16 8.05
CA HIS A 80 14.25 -20.68 6.69
C HIS A 80 14.93 -19.70 5.75
N GLU A 81 15.76 -20.21 4.85
CA GLU A 81 16.48 -19.40 3.88
C GLU A 81 15.91 -19.55 2.47
N ASP A 82 15.86 -18.43 1.75
CA ASP A 82 15.56 -18.26 0.33
C ASP A 82 14.13 -18.67 -0.12
N GLU A 83 13.47 -19.60 0.57
CA GLU A 83 12.13 -20.09 0.23
C GLU A 83 11.22 -20.22 1.46
N TYR A 84 9.91 -20.04 1.24
CA TYR A 84 8.88 -20.29 2.24
C TYR A 84 8.49 -21.77 2.23
N PRO A 85 8.62 -22.48 3.36
CA PRO A 85 8.02 -23.81 3.49
C PRO A 85 6.52 -23.78 3.19
N GLU A 86 6.02 -24.83 2.55
CA GLU A 86 4.61 -24.88 2.12
C GLU A 86 3.65 -24.70 3.32
N ALA A 87 3.94 -25.33 4.46
CA ALA A 87 3.15 -25.20 5.68
C ALA A 87 3.03 -23.75 6.16
N LEU A 88 4.13 -22.99 6.11
CA LEU A 88 4.17 -21.57 6.44
C LEU A 88 3.33 -20.75 5.47
N ARG A 89 3.50 -21.01 4.16
CA ARG A 89 2.76 -20.34 3.10
C ARG A 89 1.24 -20.55 3.23
N VAL A 90 0.81 -21.77 3.54
CA VAL A 90 -0.60 -22.09 3.77
C VAL A 90 -1.12 -21.35 4.99
N ARG A 91 -0.37 -21.34 6.10
CA ARG A 91 -0.74 -20.67 7.34
C ARG A 91 -0.92 -19.16 7.17
N MET A 92 0.03 -18.50 6.52
CA MET A 92 -0.05 -17.07 6.19
C MET A 92 -1.29 -16.74 5.36
N ASN A 93 -1.59 -17.56 4.34
CA ASN A 93 -2.73 -17.31 3.45
C ASN A 93 -4.08 -17.65 4.08
N ALA A 94 -4.12 -18.58 5.03
CA ALA A 94 -5.34 -18.94 5.75
C ALA A 94 -5.77 -17.84 6.75
N ARG A 95 -4.83 -17.00 7.21
CA ARG A 95 -5.11 -15.91 8.14
C ARG A 95 -5.97 -14.83 7.47
N GLN A 96 -7.20 -14.68 7.95
CA GLN A 96 -8.05 -13.55 7.60
C GLN A 96 -7.88 -12.45 8.65
N ARG A 97 -7.69 -11.21 8.18
CA ARG A 97 -7.68 -10.04 9.08
C ARG A 97 -9.11 -9.80 9.61
N PRO A 98 -9.28 -9.41 10.88
CA PRO A 98 -10.59 -9.12 11.44
C PRO A 98 -11.24 -7.92 10.73
N ALA A 99 -12.58 -7.95 10.58
CA ALA A 99 -13.35 -6.92 9.88
C ALA A 99 -13.09 -5.49 10.41
N SER A 100 -12.88 -5.36 11.73
CA SER A 100 -12.59 -4.09 12.41
C SER A 100 -11.30 -3.40 11.93
N GLU A 101 -10.35 -4.13 11.35
CA GLU A 101 -9.14 -3.55 10.75
C GLU A 101 -9.42 -2.90 9.39
N PHE A 102 -10.49 -3.30 8.71
CA PHE A 102 -10.92 -2.72 7.43
C PHE A 102 -11.89 -1.54 7.62
N GLU A 103 -12.62 -1.51 8.74
CA GLU A 103 -13.55 -0.41 9.07
C GLU A 103 -12.84 0.93 9.32
N ARG A 104 -11.56 0.92 9.70
CA ARG A 104 -10.69 2.11 9.64
C ARG A 104 -10.24 2.33 8.20
N GLY A 105 -11.13 2.90 7.38
CA GLY A 105 -10.83 3.23 5.99
C GLY A 105 -9.50 3.98 5.85
N ALA A 106 -8.75 3.64 4.80
CA ALA A 106 -7.42 4.19 4.50
C ALA A 106 -7.39 5.73 4.29
N TYR A 107 -8.55 6.38 4.27
CA TYR A 107 -8.70 7.82 4.11
C TYR A 107 -9.76 8.37 5.08
N PRO A 108 -9.36 9.03 6.17
CA PRO A 108 -10.27 9.75 7.07
C PRO A 108 -11.12 10.81 6.33
N GLU A 109 -10.61 11.29 5.20
CA GLU A 109 -11.20 12.35 4.36
C GLU A 109 -12.42 11.91 3.53
N GLN A 110 -12.62 10.60 3.30
CA GLN A 110 -13.59 10.08 2.32
C GLN A 110 -15.07 10.14 2.77
N GLY A 111 -15.36 10.86 3.86
CA GLY A 111 -16.73 11.23 4.23
C GLY A 111 -17.26 12.46 3.48
N ALA A 112 -16.39 13.22 2.80
CA ALA A 112 -16.78 14.36 1.98
C ALA A 112 -16.21 14.18 0.57
N VAL A 113 -16.90 13.39 -0.26
CA VAL A 113 -16.72 13.47 -1.70
C VAL A 113 -17.11 14.90 -2.09
N GLY A 114 -16.11 15.77 -2.30
CA GLY A 114 -16.32 17.09 -2.90
C GLY A 114 -17.04 16.94 -4.24
N PRO A 115 -17.71 17.98 -4.76
CA PRO A 115 -18.48 17.88 -5.99
C PRO A 115 -17.62 17.29 -7.10
N VAL A 116 -17.99 16.10 -7.58
CA VAL A 116 -17.37 15.47 -8.73
C VAL A 116 -17.64 16.39 -9.92
N ILE A 117 -16.62 17.13 -10.36
CA ILE A 117 -16.70 17.85 -11.63
C ILE A 117 -16.85 16.75 -12.70
N PRO A 118 -17.97 16.69 -13.43
CA PRO A 118 -18.13 15.69 -14.48
C PRO A 118 -16.98 15.85 -15.49
N TYR A 119 -16.38 14.73 -15.91
CA TYR A 119 -15.44 14.74 -17.02
C TYR A 119 -16.07 15.45 -18.23
N PRO A 120 -15.29 16.19 -19.04
CA PRO A 120 -15.80 16.98 -20.16
C PRO A 120 -16.68 16.17 -21.12
N GLU A 121 -16.41 14.88 -21.23
CA GLU A 121 -17.11 13.91 -22.09
C GLU A 121 -18.55 13.62 -21.63
N ASN A 122 -18.87 13.84 -20.35
CA ASN A 122 -20.20 13.69 -19.76
C ASN A 122 -20.96 15.03 -19.63
N ARG A 123 -20.46 16.11 -20.24
CA ARG A 123 -21.23 17.36 -20.32
C ARG A 123 -22.48 17.09 -21.18
N PRO A 124 -23.71 17.34 -20.68
CA PRO A 124 -24.90 17.24 -21.51
C PRO A 124 -24.72 18.13 -22.75
N ARG A 125 -24.81 17.54 -23.94
CA ARG A 125 -24.82 18.30 -25.20
C ARG A 125 -26.03 19.24 -25.16
N SER A 126 -25.82 20.51 -25.48
CA SER A 126 -26.94 21.43 -25.71
C SER A 126 -27.75 20.92 -26.90
N ASP A 127 -29.06 20.75 -26.73
CA ASP A 127 -30.01 20.39 -27.81
C ASP A 127 -30.28 21.57 -28.76
N GLU A 128 -29.25 22.34 -29.15
CA GLU A 128 -29.39 23.29 -30.25
C GLU A 128 -29.23 22.53 -31.56
N VAL A 129 -30.36 22.06 -32.07
CA VAL A 129 -30.49 21.66 -33.48
C VAL A 129 -30.12 22.88 -34.33
N PRO A 130 -29.12 22.82 -35.21
CA PRO A 130 -28.83 23.92 -36.10
C PRO A 130 -29.99 24.07 -37.09
N THR A 131 -30.77 25.14 -36.95
CA THR A 131 -31.67 25.61 -37.99
C THR A 131 -30.84 25.87 -39.25
N ALA A 132 -31.24 25.22 -40.36
CA ALA A 132 -30.68 25.37 -41.68
C ALA A 132 -30.76 26.83 -42.15
N ALA A 133 -29.73 27.62 -41.85
CA ALA A 133 -29.61 29.00 -42.32
C ALA A 133 -28.14 29.41 -42.38
N GLU A 134 -27.34 28.69 -43.17
CA GLU A 134 -26.11 29.21 -43.79
C GLU A 134 -25.74 28.31 -44.97
N ALA A 135 -26.69 28.23 -45.91
CA ALA A 135 -26.38 27.87 -47.28
C ALA A 135 -25.87 29.14 -47.98
N SER A 136 -24.55 29.22 -48.19
CA SER A 136 -23.98 29.93 -49.32
C SER A 136 -22.67 29.26 -49.72
N PRO A 137 -22.56 28.72 -50.95
CA PRO A 137 -21.31 28.22 -51.46
C PRO A 137 -20.50 29.40 -51.99
N GLU A 138 -19.34 29.66 -51.39
CA GLU A 138 -18.34 30.57 -51.96
C GLU A 138 -17.12 29.73 -52.33
N GLU A 139 -16.99 29.45 -53.65
CA GLU A 139 -15.78 28.89 -54.27
C GLU A 139 -14.59 29.82 -54.07
N PRO A 140 -13.37 29.26 -54.03
CA PRO A 140 -12.32 29.83 -54.89
C PRO A 140 -11.39 28.71 -55.48
N PRO A 141 -10.31 29.02 -56.24
CA PRO A 141 -10.26 28.83 -57.69
C PRO A 141 -9.10 27.89 -58.14
N GLU A 142 -8.84 27.88 -59.46
CA GLU A 142 -7.68 27.33 -60.19
C GLU A 142 -7.81 25.87 -60.68
N ALA A 143 -7.34 25.46 -61.88
CA ALA A 143 -6.50 26.10 -62.88
C ALA A 143 -6.69 25.42 -64.26
N GLN A 144 -6.69 26.20 -65.34
CA GLN A 144 -5.89 26.01 -66.57
C GLN A 144 -6.20 27.08 -67.61
#